data_AF-A0A843FKE1-F1
#
_entry.id   AF-A0A843FKE1-F1
#
_cell.length_a   1.000
_cell.length_b   1.000
_cell.length_c   1.000
_cell.angle_alpha   90.00
_cell.angle_beta   90.00
_cell.angle_gamma   90.00
#
_symmetry.space_group_name_H-M   'P 1'
#
loop_
_entity.id
_entity.type
_entity.pdbx_description
1 polymer ?
#
loop_
_entity_poly.entity_id
_entity_poly.type
_entity_poly.pdbx_seq_one_letter_code
_entity_poly.pdbx_strand_id
1 'polypeptide(L)'
;MGIYIEDVIKIATDEIGYHEKASNYDLDSKTGNSGSNNYTKYSRDLWDADPHFYQGPKQGYDWCTVFYDWCLYQASGKDSKYSQSIKYYTGPYGAGCSFAAGYYKAAGAWYKDPRPGDQIFFGSGDSYRHTGLVEKVDDSKVYTIEGNSENQVRRRSYSLKDTSILGYGRPKYDGDKRPDDLPFVDVKKNAWYYDAVNWAYDNKITAGTDSIHFSPNKDCTRAEVVQMLYSMNKYLEDNYSKK
;
A
#
# COMPACT_ATOMS: atom_id res chain seq x y z
N MET A 1 -9.64 -4.57 -4.74
CA MET A 1 -8.72 -5.27 -3.83
C MET A 1 -8.60 -4.40 -2.59
N GLY A 2 -8.75 -4.92 -1.38
CA GLY A 2 -8.52 -4.15 -0.16
C GLY A 2 -7.03 -4.01 0.12
N ILE A 3 -6.61 -2.93 0.77
CA ILE A 3 -5.20 -2.68 1.11
C ILE A 3 -4.95 -2.90 2.61
N TYR A 4 -4.10 -3.87 2.91
CA TYR A 4 -3.77 -4.25 4.29
C TYR A 4 -2.30 -3.95 4.60
N ILE A 5 -2.03 -3.61 5.86
CA ILE A 5 -0.69 -3.20 6.31
C ILE A 5 0.33 -4.32 6.07
N GLU A 6 -0.02 -5.57 6.36
CA GLU A 6 0.87 -6.72 6.16
C GLU A 6 1.29 -6.92 4.70
N ASP A 7 0.39 -6.66 3.74
CA ASP A 7 0.65 -6.81 2.31
C ASP A 7 1.73 -5.79 1.87
N VAL A 8 1.57 -4.54 2.31
CA VAL A 8 2.52 -3.45 2.02
C VAL A 8 3.89 -3.72 2.65
N ILE A 9 3.92 -4.16 3.90
CA ILE A 9 5.17 -4.51 4.60
C ILE A 9 5.86 -5.69 3.91
N LYS A 10 5.10 -6.70 3.48
CA LYS A 10 5.65 -7.84 2.75
C LYS A 10 6.27 -7.41 1.42
N ILE A 11 5.54 -6.61 0.63
CA ILE A 11 6.06 -6.05 -0.63
C ILE A 11 7.36 -5.29 -0.39
N ALA A 12 7.42 -4.42 0.61
CA ALA A 12 8.63 -3.68 0.95
C ALA A 12 9.77 -4.60 1.41
N THR A 13 9.44 -5.65 2.16
CA THR A 13 10.42 -6.64 2.65
C THR A 13 11.07 -7.40 1.50
N ASP A 14 10.29 -7.79 0.49
CA ASP A 14 10.78 -8.50 -0.69
C ASP A 14 11.77 -7.65 -1.51
N GLU A 15 11.71 -6.33 -1.38
CA GLU A 15 12.61 -5.38 -2.04
C GLU A 15 13.92 -5.12 -1.27
N ILE A 16 14.07 -5.59 -0.03
CA ILE A 16 15.33 -5.42 0.73
C ILE A 16 16.52 -5.95 -0.09
N GLY A 17 17.58 -5.13 -0.16
CA GLY A 17 18.78 -5.38 -0.94
C GLY A 17 18.69 -4.89 -2.40
N TYR A 18 17.58 -4.28 -2.82
CA TYR A 18 17.52 -3.58 -4.10
C TYR A 18 18.40 -2.33 -4.06
N HIS A 19 19.33 -2.20 -5.00
CA HIS A 19 20.16 -1.01 -5.19
C HIS A 19 19.58 -0.14 -6.30
N GLU A 20 19.65 1.18 -6.15
CA GLU A 20 19.37 2.08 -7.26
C GLU A 20 20.39 1.91 -8.40
N LYS A 21 20.02 2.37 -9.58
CA LYS A 21 20.74 2.11 -10.83
C LYS A 21 21.51 3.32 -11.33
N ALA A 22 22.54 3.06 -12.12
CA ALA A 22 23.29 4.10 -12.82
C ALA A 22 22.50 4.69 -14.01
N SER A 23 21.53 3.96 -14.56
CA SER A 23 20.74 4.32 -15.74
C SER A 23 19.42 3.51 -15.82
N ASN A 24 18.63 3.72 -16.86
CA ASN A 24 17.39 2.94 -17.16
C ASN A 24 17.63 1.47 -17.55
N TYR A 25 18.85 0.96 -17.43
CA TYR A 25 19.18 -0.43 -17.76
C TYR A 25 19.03 -1.35 -16.53
N ASP A 26 18.60 -2.60 -16.75
CA ASP A 26 18.51 -3.67 -15.73
C ASP A 26 17.81 -3.26 -14.42
N LEU A 27 16.70 -2.52 -14.55
CA LEU A 27 15.98 -1.94 -13.41
C LEU A 27 15.40 -3.00 -12.47
N ASP A 28 15.08 -4.20 -12.96
CA ASP A 28 14.44 -5.27 -12.19
C ASP A 28 15.43 -6.14 -11.39
N SER A 29 16.72 -6.09 -11.73
CA SER A 29 17.76 -6.77 -10.96
C SER A 29 17.94 -6.11 -9.60
N LYS A 30 18.10 -6.89 -8.52
CA LYS A 30 18.37 -6.32 -7.19
C LYS A 30 19.68 -5.56 -7.15
N THR A 31 20.74 -6.09 -7.74
CA THR A 31 22.10 -5.52 -7.63
C THR A 31 22.77 -5.22 -8.98
N GLY A 32 22.22 -5.71 -10.09
CA GLY A 32 22.68 -5.37 -11.44
C GLY A 32 22.53 -3.87 -11.71
N ASN A 33 23.42 -3.32 -12.53
CA ASN A 33 23.51 -1.89 -12.88
C ASN A 33 23.51 -0.93 -11.67
N SER A 34 23.99 -1.37 -10.49
CA SER A 34 24.05 -0.51 -9.29
C SER A 34 24.79 0.81 -9.58
N GLY A 35 24.23 1.92 -9.11
CA GLY A 35 24.83 3.24 -9.27
C GLY A 35 24.32 4.23 -8.23
N SER A 36 24.50 5.52 -8.50
CA SER A 36 24.07 6.60 -7.61
C SER A 36 23.28 7.70 -8.32
N ASN A 37 22.62 7.33 -9.42
CA ASN A 37 21.96 8.28 -10.32
C ASN A 37 20.43 8.27 -10.17
N ASN A 38 19.88 7.73 -9.07
CA ASN A 38 18.44 7.73 -8.79
C ASN A 38 17.57 7.05 -9.87
N TYR A 39 18.10 6.05 -10.58
CA TYR A 39 17.30 5.23 -11.50
C TYR A 39 16.75 4.00 -10.78
N THR A 40 15.44 3.75 -10.86
CA THR A 40 14.81 2.62 -10.16
C THR A 40 13.68 2.00 -10.99
N LYS A 41 13.36 0.73 -10.74
CA LYS A 41 12.13 0.12 -11.25
C LYS A 41 10.89 0.80 -10.67
N TYR A 42 10.96 1.33 -9.45
CA TYR A 42 9.84 1.98 -8.78
C TYR A 42 9.38 3.24 -9.53
N SER A 43 10.34 4.09 -9.93
CA SER A 43 10.07 5.27 -10.75
C SER A 43 9.53 4.91 -12.14
N ARG A 44 10.01 3.82 -12.74
CA ARG A 44 9.47 3.29 -14.01
C ARG A 44 8.03 2.81 -13.82
N ASP A 45 7.78 1.90 -12.88
CA ASP A 45 6.48 1.26 -12.70
C ASP A 45 5.37 2.26 -12.37
N LEU A 46 5.69 3.29 -11.58
CA LEU A 46 4.75 4.37 -11.26
C LEU A 46 4.55 5.35 -12.43
N TRP A 47 5.53 5.47 -13.32
CA TRP A 47 5.35 6.16 -14.60
C TRP A 47 4.51 5.31 -15.56
N ASP A 48 4.70 4.01 -15.63
CA ASP A 48 3.97 3.13 -16.56
C ASP A 48 2.56 2.77 -16.06
N ALA A 49 2.21 3.13 -14.82
CA ALA A 49 0.86 2.97 -14.28
C ALA A 49 -0.19 3.72 -15.13
N ASP A 50 -1.42 3.20 -15.17
CA ASP A 50 -2.55 3.83 -15.88
C ASP A 50 -3.67 4.25 -14.90
N PRO A 51 -3.99 5.55 -14.79
CA PRO A 51 -3.17 6.67 -15.28
C PRO A 51 -1.83 6.74 -14.54
N HIS A 52 -0.87 7.49 -15.11
CA HIS A 52 0.43 7.74 -14.47
C HIS A 52 0.25 8.14 -13.00
N PHE A 53 1.09 7.59 -12.10
CA PHE A 53 0.95 7.86 -10.67
C PHE A 53 1.35 9.29 -10.30
N TYR A 54 2.27 9.89 -11.05
CA TYR A 54 2.75 11.25 -10.81
C TYR A 54 2.59 12.14 -12.04
N GLN A 55 2.66 13.45 -11.82
CA GLN A 55 2.86 14.40 -12.90
C GLN A 55 4.33 14.34 -13.37
N GLY A 56 4.54 13.67 -14.51
CA GLY A 56 5.84 13.48 -15.14
C GLY A 56 6.67 12.33 -14.56
N PRO A 57 7.65 11.82 -15.33
CA PRO A 57 8.50 10.72 -14.91
C PRO A 57 9.37 11.10 -13.71
N LYS A 58 9.83 10.09 -12.96
CA LYS A 58 10.66 10.27 -11.74
C LYS A 58 11.97 9.49 -11.75
N GLN A 59 12.43 9.06 -12.94
CA GLN A 59 13.79 8.57 -13.08
C GLN A 59 14.79 9.72 -12.88
N GLY A 60 15.85 9.50 -12.12
CA GLY A 60 16.85 10.52 -11.81
C GLY A 60 16.52 11.44 -10.62
N TYR A 61 15.41 11.19 -9.92
CA TYR A 61 15.00 11.97 -8.74
C TYR A 61 15.03 11.09 -7.49
N ASP A 62 15.25 11.72 -6.33
CA ASP A 62 15.23 11.03 -5.03
C ASP A 62 13.96 10.18 -4.87
N TRP A 63 14.15 8.93 -4.46
CA TRP A 63 13.13 7.89 -4.62
C TRP A 63 12.64 7.30 -3.30
N CYS A 64 12.92 7.93 -2.15
CA CYS A 64 12.43 7.46 -0.85
C CYS A 64 10.90 7.44 -0.76
N THR A 65 10.22 8.53 -1.15
CA THR A 65 8.74 8.55 -1.28
C THR A 65 8.27 7.66 -2.42
N VAL A 66 8.99 7.63 -3.55
CA VAL A 66 8.64 6.82 -4.72
C VAL A 66 8.56 5.34 -4.35
N PHE A 67 9.50 4.83 -3.56
CA PHE A 67 9.50 3.46 -3.07
C PHE A 67 8.29 3.17 -2.17
N TYR A 68 7.99 4.07 -1.23
CA TYR A 68 6.83 3.93 -0.36
C TYR A 68 5.52 3.90 -1.16
N ASP A 69 5.35 4.84 -2.10
CA ASP A 69 4.18 4.93 -2.97
C ASP A 69 4.07 3.71 -3.90
N TRP A 70 5.21 3.18 -4.36
CA TRP A 70 5.26 1.95 -5.15
C TRP A 70 4.79 0.73 -4.34
N CYS A 71 5.15 0.64 -3.06
CA CYS A 71 4.66 -0.45 -2.19
C CYS A 71 3.13 -0.41 -2.06
N LEU A 72 2.55 0.78 -1.87
CA LEU A 72 1.09 0.95 -1.86
C LEU A 72 0.45 0.64 -3.22
N TYR A 73 1.09 1.06 -4.32
CA TYR A 73 0.63 0.75 -5.68
C TYR A 73 0.62 -0.75 -5.98
N GLN A 74 1.65 -1.49 -5.57
CA GLN A 74 1.64 -2.95 -5.71
C GLN A 74 0.53 -3.57 -4.85
N ALA A 75 0.39 -3.12 -3.60
CA ALA A 75 -0.63 -3.63 -2.68
C ALA A 75 -2.07 -3.29 -3.10
N SER A 76 -2.27 -2.21 -3.86
CA SER A 76 -3.57 -1.84 -4.44
C SER A 76 -3.95 -2.69 -5.66
N GLY A 77 -3.14 -3.69 -6.02
CA GLY A 77 -3.32 -4.46 -7.25
C GLY A 77 -2.91 -3.68 -8.50
N LYS A 78 -1.97 -2.73 -8.37
CA LYS A 78 -1.53 -1.82 -9.43
C LYS A 78 -2.61 -0.84 -9.91
N ASP A 79 -3.54 -0.48 -9.02
CA ASP A 79 -4.49 0.61 -9.25
C ASP A 79 -3.89 1.92 -8.72
N SER A 80 -3.51 2.83 -9.63
CA SER A 80 -2.87 4.09 -9.28
C SER A 80 -3.83 5.06 -8.58
N LYS A 81 -5.08 5.17 -9.05
CA LYS A 81 -6.08 6.07 -8.46
C LYS A 81 -6.43 5.63 -7.04
N TYR A 82 -6.63 4.33 -6.86
CA TYR A 82 -6.92 3.79 -5.54
C TYR A 82 -5.74 3.98 -4.59
N SER A 83 -4.51 3.66 -5.01
CA SER A 83 -3.29 3.88 -4.21
C SER A 83 -3.08 5.35 -3.83
N GLN A 84 -3.32 6.29 -4.76
CA GLN A 84 -3.31 7.73 -4.48
C GLN A 84 -4.37 8.12 -3.44
N SER A 85 -5.60 7.59 -3.56
CA SER A 85 -6.69 7.89 -2.63
C SER A 85 -6.39 7.45 -1.20
N ILE A 86 -5.66 6.33 -1.02
CA ILE A 86 -5.25 5.80 0.27
C ILE A 86 -4.26 6.74 0.99
N LYS A 87 -3.48 7.52 0.24
CA LYS A 87 -2.59 8.58 0.76
C LYS A 87 -3.22 9.97 0.82
N TYR A 88 -4.51 10.11 0.53
CA TYR A 88 -5.21 11.40 0.50
C TYR A 88 -4.64 12.38 -0.54
N TYR A 89 -4.14 11.88 -1.67
CA TYR A 89 -3.68 12.74 -2.75
C TYR A 89 -4.89 13.39 -3.44
N THR A 90 -4.96 14.73 -3.40
CA THR A 90 -6.09 15.52 -3.94
C THR A 90 -5.67 16.60 -4.94
N GLY A 91 -4.45 16.52 -5.50
CA GLY A 91 -3.87 17.59 -6.33
C GLY A 91 -2.61 17.12 -7.09
N PRO A 92 -1.70 18.01 -7.52
CA PRO A 92 -0.54 17.61 -8.32
C PRO A 92 0.36 16.62 -7.56
N TYR A 93 0.28 15.35 -7.97
CA TYR A 93 0.89 14.19 -7.33
C TYR A 93 2.43 14.28 -7.39
N GLY A 94 3.03 14.95 -6.41
CA GLY A 94 4.48 15.09 -6.29
C GLY A 94 5.10 13.94 -5.49
N ALA A 95 6.30 13.51 -5.88
CA ALA A 95 7.05 12.44 -5.20
C ALA A 95 7.95 12.93 -4.04
N GLY A 96 7.84 14.21 -3.65
CA GLY A 96 8.68 14.80 -2.61
C GLY A 96 8.14 14.55 -1.20
N CYS A 97 9.02 14.36 -0.21
CA CYS A 97 8.63 14.14 1.18
C CYS A 97 7.71 15.26 1.73
N SER A 98 7.98 16.52 1.37
CA SER A 98 7.15 17.66 1.80
C SER A 98 5.73 17.61 1.26
N PHE A 99 5.54 17.16 0.02
CA PHE A 99 4.20 16.99 -0.57
C PHE A 99 3.44 15.88 0.15
N ALA A 100 4.07 14.71 0.30
CA ALA A 100 3.49 13.58 1.01
C ALA A 100 3.06 13.95 2.44
N ALA A 101 3.94 14.62 3.21
CA ALA A 101 3.61 15.10 4.56
C ALA A 101 2.44 16.10 4.55
N GLY A 102 2.41 17.01 3.57
CA GLY A 102 1.33 17.98 3.41
C GLY A 102 -0.05 17.34 3.21
N TYR A 103 -0.14 16.27 2.41
CA TYR A 103 -1.41 15.57 2.19
C TYR A 103 -1.95 14.93 3.47
N TYR A 104 -1.10 14.24 4.23
CA TYR A 104 -1.52 13.67 5.51
C TYR A 104 -1.96 14.73 6.52
N LYS A 105 -1.23 15.86 6.60
CA LYS A 105 -1.61 16.98 7.47
C LYS A 105 -2.96 17.56 7.07
N ALA A 106 -3.19 17.81 5.78
CA ALA A 106 -4.44 18.36 5.27
C ALA A 106 -5.64 17.44 5.51
N ALA A 107 -5.41 16.12 5.47
CA ALA A 107 -6.43 15.11 5.73
C ALA A 107 -6.66 14.82 7.23
N GLY A 108 -5.91 15.44 8.14
CA GLY A 108 -5.94 15.11 9.57
C GLY A 108 -5.38 13.72 9.90
N ALA A 109 -4.59 13.14 9.00
CA ALA A 109 -3.99 11.82 9.11
C ALA A 109 -2.49 11.89 9.47
N TRP A 110 -2.10 12.93 10.20
CA TRP A 110 -0.73 13.15 10.68
C TRP A 110 -0.64 12.88 12.19
N TYR A 111 0.27 12.01 12.58
CA TYR A 111 0.38 11.47 13.93
C TYR A 111 1.79 11.64 14.52
N LYS A 112 1.89 11.49 15.84
CA LYS A 112 3.17 11.50 16.59
C LYS A 112 3.54 10.13 17.14
N ASP A 113 2.57 9.24 17.27
CA ASP A 113 2.70 7.84 17.62
C ASP A 113 2.82 6.98 16.35
N PRO A 114 3.92 6.23 16.17
CA PRO A 114 4.05 5.32 15.03
C PRO A 114 3.17 4.09 15.15
N ARG A 115 2.68 3.61 14.01
CA ARG A 115 2.11 2.27 13.84
C ARG A 115 2.72 1.59 12.61
N PRO A 116 2.77 0.25 12.57
CA PRO A 116 3.06 -0.49 11.34
C PRO A 116 2.23 0.06 10.16
N GLY A 117 2.83 0.16 8.98
CA GLY A 117 2.20 0.72 7.79
C GLY A 117 2.26 2.25 7.68
N ASP A 118 2.62 2.98 8.74
CA ASP A 118 2.75 4.44 8.63
C ASP A 118 3.92 4.82 7.71
N GLN A 119 3.79 5.95 7.02
CA GLN A 119 4.92 6.65 6.41
C GLN A 119 5.61 7.50 7.48
N ILE A 120 6.82 7.14 7.88
CA ILE A 120 7.64 7.98 8.78
C ILE A 120 8.31 9.10 8.00
N PHE A 121 8.45 10.29 8.60
CA PHE A 121 9.08 11.44 7.97
C PHE A 121 10.21 12.02 8.82
N PHE A 122 11.37 12.25 8.20
CA PHE A 122 12.56 12.79 8.85
C PHE A 122 12.93 14.18 8.34
N GLY A 123 13.51 15.01 9.21
CA GLY A 123 13.99 16.33 8.85
C GLY A 123 14.15 17.27 10.05
N SER A 124 13.91 18.56 9.81
CA SER A 124 13.96 19.61 10.84
C SER A 124 12.99 20.74 10.51
N GLY A 125 12.19 21.17 11.48
CA GLY A 125 11.13 22.16 11.24
C GLY A 125 10.17 21.68 10.16
N ASP A 126 9.95 22.50 9.13
CA ASP A 126 9.13 22.17 7.96
C ASP A 126 9.95 21.62 6.77
N SER A 127 11.24 21.33 6.97
CA SER A 127 12.09 20.69 5.96
C SER A 127 12.03 19.17 6.09
N TYR A 128 11.31 18.53 5.18
CA TYR A 128 11.21 17.07 5.07
C TYR A 128 12.26 16.53 4.10
N ARG A 129 13.18 15.70 4.59
CA ARG A 129 14.36 15.26 3.83
C ARG A 129 14.35 13.78 3.46
N HIS A 130 13.70 12.95 4.28
CA HIS A 130 13.67 11.51 4.05
C HIS A 130 12.40 10.89 4.61
N THR A 131 12.06 9.70 4.12
CA THR A 131 10.88 8.97 4.53
C THR A 131 11.08 7.45 4.44
N GLY A 132 10.20 6.69 5.08
CA GLY A 132 10.25 5.24 5.16
C GLY A 132 8.89 4.63 5.47
N LEU A 133 8.78 3.32 5.24
CA LEU A 133 7.65 2.52 5.72
C LEU A 133 7.95 2.02 7.13
N VAL A 134 7.05 2.26 8.09
CA VAL A 134 7.15 1.64 9.41
C VAL A 134 6.77 0.16 9.30
N GLU A 135 7.74 -0.72 9.56
CA GLU A 135 7.56 -2.17 9.58
C GLU A 135 6.98 -2.63 10.92
N LYS A 136 7.54 -2.14 12.03
CA LYS A 136 7.08 -2.46 13.39
C LYS A 136 7.54 -1.42 14.40
N VAL A 137 6.97 -1.47 15.60
CA VAL A 137 7.27 -0.59 16.72
C VAL A 137 7.38 -1.43 17.99
N ASP A 138 8.37 -1.14 18.83
CA ASP A 138 8.44 -1.63 20.21
C ASP A 138 8.44 -0.46 21.20
N ASP A 139 8.61 -0.74 22.49
CA ASP A 139 8.54 0.25 23.57
C ASP A 139 9.58 1.40 23.46
N SER A 140 10.62 1.22 22.65
CA SER A 140 11.77 2.14 22.58
C SER A 140 12.13 2.59 21.18
N LYS A 141 11.75 1.82 20.15
CA LYS A 141 12.20 1.99 18.78
C LYS A 141 11.08 1.82 17.76
N VAL A 142 11.24 2.54 16.66
CA VAL A 142 10.54 2.29 15.40
C VAL A 142 11.49 1.60 14.42
N TYR A 143 11.00 0.58 13.72
CA TYR A 143 11.72 -0.16 12.71
C TYR A 143 11.10 0.12 11.35
N THR A 144 11.93 0.38 10.35
CA THR A 144 11.48 0.85 9.04
C THR A 144 12.12 0.08 7.91
N ILE A 145 11.45 0.05 6.76
CA ILE A 145 12.00 -0.35 5.47
C ILE A 145 12.02 0.91 4.59
N GLU A 146 13.21 1.28 4.13
CA GLU A 146 13.46 2.57 3.50
C GLU A 146 14.12 2.38 2.15
N GLY A 147 13.52 2.99 1.12
CA GLY A 147 14.16 3.22 -0.17
C GLY A 147 15.07 4.45 -0.11
N ASN A 148 16.04 4.52 -1.01
CA ASN A 148 17.07 5.56 -1.05
C ASN A 148 17.83 5.75 0.27
N SER A 149 17.96 4.70 1.09
CA SER A 149 18.78 4.73 2.29
C SER A 149 20.15 4.13 1.97
N GLU A 150 21.14 4.98 1.70
CA GLU A 150 22.44 4.58 1.12
C GLU A 150 22.23 3.89 -0.24
N ASN A 151 21.48 4.54 -1.12
CA ASN A 151 21.27 4.13 -2.52
C ASN A 151 20.62 2.74 -2.67
N GLN A 152 19.88 2.29 -1.66
CA GLN A 152 19.24 0.97 -1.66
C GLN A 152 17.97 0.91 -0.79
N VAL A 153 17.23 -0.18 -0.92
CA VAL A 153 16.16 -0.59 0.00
C VAL A 153 16.77 -1.38 1.15
N ARG A 154 16.58 -0.91 2.38
CA ARG A 154 17.08 -1.61 3.58
C ARG A 154 16.26 -1.34 4.82
N ARG A 155 16.47 -2.17 5.83
CA ARG A 155 15.94 -1.93 7.17
C ARG A 155 16.76 -0.87 7.91
N ARG A 156 16.06 -0.04 8.67
CA ARG A 156 16.62 0.89 9.65
C ARG A 156 15.85 0.77 10.97
N SER A 157 16.39 1.35 12.02
CA SER A 157 15.69 1.48 13.30
C SER A 157 16.12 2.76 13.99
N TYR A 158 15.18 3.45 14.62
CA TYR A 158 15.42 4.72 15.29
C TYR A 158 14.81 4.68 16.69
N SER A 159 15.39 5.44 17.61
CA SER A 159 14.75 5.67 18.89
C SER A 159 13.43 6.42 18.68
N LEU A 160 12.38 6.09 19.42
CA LEU A 160 11.15 6.88 19.44
C LEU A 160 11.36 8.34 19.93
N LYS A 161 12.53 8.62 20.53
CA LYS A 161 12.94 9.97 20.98
C LYS A 161 13.85 10.69 19.98
N ASP A 162 14.11 10.10 18.82
CA ASP A 162 14.95 10.73 17.80
C ASP A 162 14.29 12.02 17.31
N THR A 163 14.96 13.15 17.55
CA THR A 163 14.43 14.49 17.24
C THR A 163 14.38 14.80 15.76
N SER A 164 15.02 13.98 14.91
CA SER A 164 14.90 14.10 13.46
C SER A 164 13.57 13.55 12.94
N ILE A 165 12.85 12.75 13.74
CA ILE A 165 11.51 12.25 13.38
C ILE A 165 10.50 13.39 13.54
N LEU A 166 9.96 13.85 12.42
CA LEU A 166 8.97 14.93 12.40
C LEU A 166 7.55 14.43 12.66
N GLY A 167 7.25 13.20 12.28
CA GLY A 167 5.96 12.55 12.50
C GLY A 167 5.66 11.46 11.48
N TYR A 168 4.40 11.04 11.49
CA TYR A 168 3.93 9.85 10.78
C TYR A 168 2.67 10.18 9.98
N GLY A 169 2.67 9.87 8.70
CA GLY A 169 1.48 9.90 7.86
C GLY A 169 0.84 8.53 7.81
N ARG A 170 -0.44 8.42 8.18
CA ARG A 170 -1.15 7.14 8.23
C ARG A 170 -2.07 6.99 7.03
N PRO A 171 -1.78 6.10 6.07
CA PRO A 171 -2.69 5.81 4.98
C PRO A 171 -4.01 5.21 5.46
N LYS A 172 -5.05 5.34 4.63
CA LYS A 172 -6.37 4.76 4.87
C LYS A 172 -6.40 3.27 4.49
N TYR A 173 -5.74 2.44 5.30
CA TYR A 173 -5.79 0.98 5.17
C TYR A 173 -7.17 0.42 5.52
N ASP A 174 -7.51 -0.72 4.93
CA ASP A 174 -8.72 -1.47 5.26
C ASP A 174 -8.55 -2.30 6.55
N GLY A 175 -7.31 -2.59 6.94
CA GLY A 175 -6.98 -3.25 8.20
C GLY A 175 -5.48 -3.57 8.35
N ASP A 176 -5.10 -4.04 9.53
CA ASP A 176 -3.71 -4.43 9.82
C ASP A 176 -3.33 -5.72 9.07
N LYS A 177 -4.27 -6.68 9.05
CA LYS A 177 -4.17 -7.95 8.33
C LYS A 177 -5.34 -8.09 7.40
N ARG A 178 -5.11 -8.79 6.30
CA ARG A 178 -6.19 -9.34 5.48
C ARG A 178 -6.98 -10.32 6.37
N PRO A 179 -8.31 -10.31 6.32
CA PRO A 179 -9.11 -11.31 7.04
C PRO A 179 -8.57 -12.71 6.73
N ASP A 180 -8.45 -13.55 7.78
CA ASP A 180 -7.94 -14.91 7.66
C ASP A 180 -8.73 -15.72 6.61
N ASP A 181 -8.09 -16.75 6.07
CA ASP A 181 -8.52 -17.50 4.90
C ASP A 181 -10.03 -17.72 4.79
N LEU A 182 -10.58 -17.24 3.66
CA LEU A 182 -11.81 -17.78 3.11
C LEU A 182 -11.84 -19.30 3.30
N PRO A 183 -12.97 -19.91 3.73
CA PRO A 183 -13.05 -21.36 3.87
C PRO A 183 -12.94 -22.09 2.51
N PHE A 184 -12.87 -21.33 1.42
CA PHE A 184 -12.94 -21.81 0.05
C PHE A 184 -11.57 -22.25 -0.48
N VAL A 185 -11.38 -23.56 -0.63
CA VAL A 185 -10.12 -24.15 -1.12
C VAL A 185 -9.84 -23.84 -2.59
N ASP A 186 -10.86 -23.39 -3.33
CA ASP A 186 -10.80 -23.04 -4.75
C ASP A 186 -10.66 -21.54 -5.03
N VAL A 187 -10.52 -20.71 -3.98
CA VAL A 187 -10.27 -19.27 -4.10
C VAL A 187 -8.83 -18.97 -3.70
N LYS A 188 -7.96 -18.82 -4.70
CA LYS A 188 -6.54 -18.50 -4.47
C LYS A 188 -6.39 -17.06 -3.94
N LYS A 189 -5.56 -16.85 -2.91
CA LYS A 189 -5.26 -15.51 -2.32
C LYS A 189 -4.88 -14.43 -3.34
N ASN A 190 -4.19 -14.82 -4.41
CA ASN A 190 -3.76 -13.91 -5.47
C ASN A 190 -4.73 -13.83 -6.66
N ALA A 191 -5.90 -14.47 -6.59
CA ALA A 191 -6.93 -14.32 -7.60
C ALA A 191 -7.52 -12.91 -7.54
N TRP A 192 -7.76 -12.31 -8.71
CA TRP A 192 -8.30 -10.95 -8.81
C TRP A 192 -9.65 -10.76 -8.07
N TYR A 193 -10.41 -11.84 -7.90
CA TYR A 193 -11.70 -11.86 -7.19
C TYR A 193 -11.60 -12.22 -5.70
N TYR A 194 -10.44 -12.59 -5.16
CA TYR A 194 -10.33 -13.09 -3.78
C TYR A 194 -10.97 -12.12 -2.77
N ASP A 195 -10.68 -10.83 -2.90
CA ASP A 195 -11.26 -9.80 -2.03
C ASP A 195 -12.76 -9.63 -2.17
N ALA A 196 -13.28 -9.74 -3.39
CA ALA A 196 -14.71 -9.66 -3.62
C ALA A 196 -15.43 -10.84 -2.95
N VAL A 197 -14.84 -12.04 -3.06
CA VAL A 197 -15.35 -13.23 -2.39
C VAL A 197 -15.24 -13.12 -0.88
N ASN A 198 -14.10 -12.63 -0.37
CA ASN A 198 -13.89 -12.44 1.07
C ASN A 198 -14.89 -11.46 1.65
N TRP A 199 -15.03 -10.28 1.05
CA TRP A 199 -16.00 -9.29 1.48
C TRP A 199 -17.43 -9.84 1.42
N ALA A 200 -17.79 -10.56 0.36
CA ALA A 200 -19.12 -11.14 0.23
C ALA A 200 -19.38 -12.24 1.28
N TYR A 201 -18.37 -13.02 1.64
CA TYR A 201 -18.47 -14.04 2.68
C TYR A 201 -18.62 -13.42 4.06
N ASP A 202 -17.74 -12.49 4.44
CA ASP A 202 -17.74 -11.81 5.74
C ASP A 202 -19.05 -11.09 6.02
N ASN A 203 -19.63 -10.47 4.97
CA ASN A 203 -20.90 -9.74 5.07
C ASN A 203 -22.13 -10.62 4.81
N LYS A 204 -21.95 -11.95 4.75
CA LYS A 204 -23.03 -12.94 4.58
C LYS A 204 -23.86 -12.72 3.30
N ILE A 205 -23.23 -12.14 2.28
CA ILE A 205 -23.79 -11.98 0.94
C ILE A 205 -23.78 -13.31 0.21
N THR A 206 -22.75 -14.13 0.46
CA THR A 206 -22.61 -15.49 -0.08
C THR A 206 -22.07 -16.43 1.00
N ALA A 207 -22.42 -17.71 0.91
CA ALA A 207 -21.85 -18.78 1.72
C ALA A 207 -20.95 -19.72 0.90
N GLY A 208 -20.72 -19.40 -0.39
CA GLY A 208 -20.13 -20.33 -1.35
C GLY A 208 -21.16 -21.31 -1.93
N THR A 209 -20.68 -22.23 -2.75
CA THR A 209 -21.50 -23.33 -3.29
C THR A 209 -21.58 -24.52 -2.33
N ASP A 210 -20.60 -24.64 -1.44
CA ASP A 210 -20.63 -25.54 -0.29
C ASP A 210 -19.74 -24.97 0.83
N SER A 211 -19.51 -25.74 1.91
CA SER A 211 -18.77 -25.26 3.08
C SER A 211 -17.29 -24.98 2.82
N ILE A 212 -16.71 -25.48 1.72
CA ILE A 212 -15.29 -25.31 1.38
C ILE A 212 -15.04 -24.89 -0.08
N HIS A 213 -16.06 -24.58 -0.88
CA HIS A 213 -15.91 -24.10 -2.25
C HIS A 213 -16.78 -22.87 -2.55
N PHE A 214 -16.21 -21.93 -3.31
CA PHE A 214 -16.93 -20.82 -3.90
C PHE A 214 -17.39 -21.10 -5.35
N SER A 215 -16.68 -21.98 -6.06
CA SER A 215 -16.85 -22.29 -7.48
C SER A 215 -16.74 -21.08 -8.42
N PRO A 216 -15.61 -20.32 -8.43
CA PRO A 216 -15.51 -19.02 -9.11
C PRO A 216 -15.69 -19.06 -10.63
N ASN A 217 -15.50 -20.22 -11.27
CA ASN A 217 -15.63 -20.39 -12.73
C ASN A 217 -16.93 -21.10 -13.14
N LYS A 218 -17.82 -21.40 -12.20
CA LYS A 218 -19.12 -22.02 -12.47
C LYS A 218 -20.11 -20.94 -12.93
N ASP A 219 -20.94 -21.26 -13.91
CA ASP A 219 -22.06 -20.40 -14.28
C ASP A 219 -23.01 -20.21 -13.09
N CYS A 220 -23.32 -18.95 -12.79
CA CYS A 220 -24.25 -18.60 -11.72
C CYS A 220 -25.69 -18.80 -12.20
N THR A 221 -26.50 -19.51 -11.41
CA THR A 221 -27.92 -19.66 -11.67
C THR A 221 -28.66 -18.36 -11.35
N ARG A 222 -29.81 -18.14 -11.99
CA ARG A 222 -30.68 -16.99 -11.70
C ARG A 222 -31.06 -16.92 -10.21
N ALA A 223 -31.23 -18.08 -9.56
CA ALA A 223 -31.55 -18.16 -8.14
C ALA A 223 -30.39 -17.69 -7.24
N GLU A 224 -29.16 -18.13 -7.53
CA GLU A 224 -27.96 -17.70 -6.80
C GLU A 224 -27.75 -16.18 -6.92
N VAL A 225 -27.94 -15.61 -8.12
CA VAL A 225 -27.85 -14.13 -8.32
C VAL A 225 -28.90 -13.39 -7.48
N VAL A 226 -30.16 -13.83 -7.53
CA VAL A 226 -31.25 -13.19 -6.76
C VAL A 226 -31.00 -13.30 -5.25
N GLN A 227 -30.48 -14.43 -4.78
CA GLN A 227 -30.14 -14.61 -3.38
C GLN A 227 -29.03 -13.64 -2.93
N MET A 228 -27.97 -13.47 -3.72
CA MET A 228 -26.90 -12.51 -3.39
C MET A 228 -27.42 -11.06 -3.36
N LEU A 229 -28.29 -10.69 -4.32
CA LEU A 229 -28.92 -9.36 -4.34
C LEU A 229 -29.81 -9.13 -3.11
N TYR A 230 -30.59 -10.14 -2.70
CA TYR A 230 -31.41 -10.06 -1.50
C TYR A 230 -30.56 -9.89 -0.24
N SER A 231 -29.50 -10.70 -0.07
CA SER A 231 -28.57 -10.57 1.05
C SER A 231 -27.86 -9.20 1.05
N MET A 232 -27.49 -8.68 -0.12
CA MET A 232 -26.91 -7.34 -0.27
C MET A 232 -27.88 -6.25 0.18
N ASN A 233 -29.15 -6.32 -0.23
CA ASN A 233 -30.15 -5.35 0.22
C ASN A 233 -30.30 -5.37 1.74
N LYS A 234 -30.35 -6.55 2.35
CA LYS A 234 -30.40 -6.69 3.82
C LYS A 234 -29.16 -6.09 4.50
N TYR A 235 -27.97 -6.37 3.99
CA TYR A 235 -26.74 -5.76 4.50
C TYR A 235 -26.79 -4.23 4.43
N LEU A 236 -27.27 -3.66 3.32
CA LEU A 236 -27.42 -2.21 3.17
C LEU A 236 -28.45 -1.64 4.15
N GLU A 237 -29.57 -2.34 4.34
CA GLU A 237 -30.58 -1.94 5.32
C GLU A 237 -30.02 -1.90 6.74
N ASP A 238 -29.26 -2.93 7.13
CA ASP A 238 -28.69 -3.06 8.47
C ASP A 238 -27.57 -2.03 8.75
N ASN A 239 -26.82 -1.59 7.72
CA ASN A 239 -25.60 -0.80 7.90
C ASN A 239 -25.68 0.65 7.41
N TYR A 240 -26.61 0.99 6.52
CA TYR A 240 -26.64 2.29 5.84
C TYR A 240 -28.01 2.97 5.80
N SER A 241 -29.05 2.36 6.38
CA SER A 241 -30.33 3.03 6.57
C SER A 241 -30.22 4.14 7.61
N LYS A 242 -30.06 5.38 7.14
CA LYS A 242 -30.42 6.55 7.94
C LYS A 242 -31.94 6.54 8.16
N LYS A 243 -32.37 6.55 9.42
CA LYS A 243 -33.60 7.26 9.79
C LYS A 243 -33.39 8.76 9.61
#